data_AF-A0A271M1Q2-F1
#
_entry.id   AF-A0A271M1Q2-F1
#
_cell.length_a   1.000
_cell.length_b   1.000
_cell.length_c   1.000
_cell.angle_alpha   90.00
_cell.angle_beta   90.00
_cell.angle_gamma   90.00
#
_symmetry.space_group_name_H-M   'P 1'
#
loop_
_entity.id
_entity.type
_entity.pdbx_description
1 polymer ?
#
loop_
_entity_poly.entity_id
_entity_poly.type
_entity_poly.pdbx_seq_one_letter_code
_entity_poly.pdbx_strand_id
1 'polypeptide(L)'
;MFMTNNNSKQQQEILLMINHIVRELIVEFGKDENEAMELVKNSQVEKSLAENPIGFHESAYDWAISVLADNNDIETLERHLHH
;
A
#
# COMPACT_ATOMS: atom_id res chain seq x y z
N MET A 1 28.07 -17.20 -9.34
CA MET A 1 26.61 -17.28 -9.16
C MET A 1 26.20 -16.06 -8.35
N PHE A 2 25.70 -14.99 -9.01
CA PHE A 2 25.31 -13.72 -8.39
C PHE A 2 23.78 -13.58 -8.47
N MET A 3 23.04 -14.13 -7.49
CA MET A 3 21.57 -14.04 -7.45
C MET A 3 21.03 -13.56 -6.08
N THR A 4 21.86 -12.93 -5.25
CA THR A 4 21.44 -12.50 -3.89
C THR A 4 21.17 -11.00 -3.75
N ASN A 5 21.66 -10.14 -4.65
CA ASN A 5 21.53 -8.67 -4.50
C ASN A 5 20.23 -8.07 -5.07
N ASN A 6 19.58 -8.72 -6.04
CA ASN A 6 18.37 -8.15 -6.65
C ASN A 6 17.12 -8.35 -5.78
N ASN A 7 17.02 -9.50 -5.09
CA ASN A 7 15.89 -9.78 -4.19
C ASN A 7 15.88 -8.84 -2.98
N SER A 8 17.04 -8.49 -2.42
CA SER A 8 17.11 -7.57 -1.28
C SER A 8 16.73 -6.14 -1.68
N LYS A 9 17.13 -5.70 -2.88
CA LYS A 9 16.75 -4.38 -3.41
C LYS A 9 15.25 -4.30 -3.69
N GLN A 10 14.67 -5.32 -4.34
CA GLN A 10 13.23 -5.37 -4.59
C GLN A 10 12.45 -5.37 -3.27
N GLN A 11 12.86 -6.15 -2.27
CA GLN A 11 12.22 -6.14 -0.95
C GLN A 11 12.29 -4.77 -0.26
N GLN A 12 13.40 -4.05 -0.41
CA GLN A 12 13.52 -2.68 0.10
C GLN A 12 12.58 -1.70 -0.61
N GLU A 13 12.44 -1.83 -1.93
CA GLU A 13 11.51 -1.01 -2.73
C GLU A 13 10.06 -1.29 -2.34
N ILE A 14 9.69 -2.57 -2.14
CA ILE A 14 8.36 -2.96 -1.63
C ILE A 14 8.11 -2.34 -0.26
N LEU A 15 9.06 -2.48 0.68
CA LEU A 15 8.93 -1.92 2.02
C LEU A 15 8.75 -0.40 1.98
N LEU A 16 9.50 0.28 1.12
CA LEU A 16 9.39 1.74 0.96
C LEU A 16 8.00 2.12 0.44
N MET A 17 7.49 1.42 -0.58
CA MET A 17 6.14 1.65 -1.09
C MET A 17 5.08 1.39 -0.02
N ILE A 18 5.18 0.29 0.74
CA ILE A 18 4.28 -0.02 1.87
C ILE A 18 4.27 1.12 2.90
N ASN A 19 5.45 1.62 3.29
CA ASN A 19 5.53 2.74 4.24
C ASN A 19 4.88 4.01 3.70
N HIS A 20 5.00 4.28 2.40
CA HIS A 20 4.29 5.39 1.77
C HIS A 20 2.77 5.18 1.80
N ILE A 21 2.28 3.98 1.49
CA ILE A 21 0.85 3.65 1.53
C ILE A 21 0.28 3.84 2.95
N VAL A 22 0.96 3.33 3.97
CA VAL A 22 0.58 3.52 5.38
C VAL A 22 0.47 5.01 5.71
N ARG A 23 1.42 5.82 5.23
CA ARG A 23 1.39 7.27 5.44
C ARG A 23 0.19 7.94 4.76
N GLU A 24 -0.15 7.55 3.54
CA GLU A 24 -1.34 8.06 2.84
C GLU A 24 -2.62 7.68 3.58
N LEU A 25 -2.75 6.43 4.05
CA LEU A 25 -3.88 5.98 4.86
C LEU A 25 -4.07 6.85 6.13
N ILE A 26 -2.97 7.25 6.77
CA ILE A 26 -3.01 8.09 7.96
C ILE A 26 -3.37 9.54 7.60
N VAL A 27 -2.67 10.13 6.63
CA VAL A 27 -2.75 11.57 6.35
C VAL A 27 -4.00 11.93 5.56
N GLU A 28 -4.32 11.17 4.51
CA GLU A 28 -5.42 11.48 3.57
C GLU A 28 -6.74 10.81 3.97
N PHE A 29 -6.67 9.64 4.62
CA PHE A 29 -7.84 8.84 4.97
C PHE A 29 -8.12 8.78 6.48
N GLY A 30 -7.30 9.45 7.30
CA GLY A 30 -7.54 9.64 8.73
C GLY A 30 -7.46 8.35 9.56
N LYS A 31 -6.79 7.31 9.05
CA LYS A 31 -6.55 6.07 9.77
C LYS A 31 -5.55 6.28 10.89
N ASP A 32 -5.71 5.55 12.00
CA ASP A 32 -4.63 5.47 12.97
C ASP A 32 -3.52 4.52 12.47
N GLU A 33 -2.33 4.62 13.06
CA GLU A 33 -1.16 3.86 12.63
C GLU A 33 -1.38 2.34 12.69
N ASN A 34 -2.04 1.83 13.73
CA ASN A 34 -2.29 0.40 13.87
C ASN A 34 -3.31 -0.07 12.83
N GLU A 35 -4.39 0.70 12.65
CA GLU A 35 -5.42 0.41 11.65
C GLU A 35 -4.82 0.42 10.23
N ALA A 36 -4.02 1.43 9.89
CA ALA A 36 -3.35 1.51 8.59
C ALA A 36 -2.42 0.32 8.33
N MET A 37 -1.65 -0.10 9.34
CA MET A 37 -0.78 -1.28 9.23
C MET A 37 -1.59 -2.57 9.07
N GLU A 38 -2.70 -2.74 9.79
CA GLU A 38 -3.58 -3.90 9.65
C GLU A 38 -4.23 -3.97 8.26
N LEU A 39 -4.71 -2.83 7.74
CA LEU A 39 -5.30 -2.74 6.39
C LEU A 39 -4.31 -3.19 5.31
N VAL A 40 -3.06 -2.69 5.37
CA VAL A 40 -2.03 -3.08 4.41
C VAL A 40 -1.67 -4.55 4.56
N LYS A 41 -1.55 -5.07 5.80
CA LYS A 41 -1.25 -6.49 6.05
C LYS A 41 -2.33 -7.44 5.52
N ASN A 42 -3.60 -7.01 5.58
CA ASN A 42 -4.73 -7.79 5.09
C ASN A 42 -4.96 -7.65 3.57
N SER A 43 -4.30 -6.68 2.93
CA SER A 43 -4.37 -6.45 1.48
C SER A 43 -3.45 -7.39 0.68
N GLN A 44 -3.58 -7.36 -0.66
CA GLN A 44 -2.68 -8.06 -1.57
C GLN A 44 -1.52 -7.20 -2.09
N VAL A 45 -1.26 -6.02 -1.51
CA VAL A 45 -0.25 -5.05 -2.00
C VAL A 45 1.14 -5.67 -2.11
N GLU A 46 1.64 -6.30 -1.04
CA GLU A 46 3.00 -6.85 -1.01
C GLU A 46 3.19 -7.90 -2.10
N LYS A 47 2.22 -8.80 -2.23
CA LYS A 47 2.21 -9.84 -3.26
C LYS A 47 2.14 -9.23 -4.67
N SER A 48 1.30 -8.23 -4.86
CA SER A 48 1.10 -7.57 -6.16
C SER A 48 2.36 -6.85 -6.63
N LEU A 49 3.07 -6.15 -5.73
CA LEU A 49 4.33 -5.49 -6.02
C LEU A 49 5.48 -6.49 -6.26
N ALA A 50 5.45 -7.65 -5.59
CA ALA A 50 6.41 -8.72 -5.81
C ALA A 50 6.24 -9.41 -7.18
N GLU A 51 4.99 -9.63 -7.60
CA GLU A 51 4.65 -10.34 -8.84
C GLU A 51 4.62 -9.42 -10.08
N ASN A 52 4.27 -8.15 -9.90
CA ASN A 52 4.13 -7.18 -10.99
C ASN A 52 4.85 -5.85 -10.70
N PRO A 53 6.08 -5.67 -11.23
CA PRO A 53 6.85 -4.44 -11.05
C PRO A 53 6.20 -3.16 -11.60
N ILE A 54 5.17 -3.27 -12.46
CA ILE A 54 4.45 -2.09 -12.97
C ILE A 54 3.74 -1.34 -11.83
N GLY A 55 3.35 -2.03 -10.76
CA GLY A 55 2.70 -1.43 -9.60
C GLY A 55 3.52 -0.34 -8.90
N PHE A 56 4.85 -0.31 -9.10
CA PHE A 56 5.70 0.78 -8.59
C PHE A 56 5.54 2.11 -9.33
N HIS A 57 4.87 2.12 -10.49
CA HIS A 57 4.56 3.35 -11.23
C HIS A 57 3.27 4.01 -10.74
N GLU A 58 2.45 3.30 -9.97
CA GLU A 58 1.27 3.86 -9.33
C GLU A 58 1.67 4.66 -8.07
N SER A 59 0.87 5.66 -7.73
CA SER A 59 1.13 6.45 -6.54
C SER A 59 0.78 5.66 -5.28
N ALA A 60 1.42 6.00 -4.15
CA ALA A 60 1.06 5.41 -2.86
C ALA A 60 -0.40 5.71 -2.47
N TYR A 61 -0.95 6.82 -2.97
CA TYR A 61 -2.35 7.21 -2.78
C TYR A 61 -3.30 6.26 -3.52
N ASP A 62 -3.01 5.93 -4.79
CA ASP A 62 -3.82 4.98 -5.56
C ASP A 62 -3.81 3.58 -4.93
N TRP A 63 -2.64 3.19 -4.40
CA TRP A 63 -2.51 1.98 -3.61
C TRP A 63 -3.30 2.05 -2.30
N ALA A 64 -3.32 3.18 -1.60
CA ALA A 64 -4.13 3.36 -0.40
C ALA A 64 -5.63 3.22 -0.69
N ILE A 65 -6.12 3.78 -1.80
CA ILE A 65 -7.50 3.54 -2.28
C ILE A 65 -7.74 2.04 -2.51
N SER A 66 -6.81 1.38 -3.20
CA SER A 66 -6.92 -0.06 -3.50
C SER A 66 -6.95 -0.90 -2.23
N VAL A 67 -6.13 -0.56 -1.21
CA VAL A 67 -6.14 -1.20 0.11
C VAL A 67 -7.48 -1.02 0.81
N LEU A 68 -8.06 0.17 0.79
CA LEU A 68 -9.38 0.43 1.38
C LEU A 68 -10.47 -0.36 0.66
N ALA A 69 -10.41 -0.43 -0.68
CA ALA A 69 -11.33 -1.23 -1.49
C ALA A 69 -11.22 -2.73 -1.20
N ASP A 70 -10.00 -3.27 -1.11
CA ASP A 70 -9.73 -4.68 -0.75
C ASP A 70 -10.30 -5.05 0.64
N ASN A 71 -10.30 -4.09 1.56
CA ASN A 71 -10.83 -4.26 2.92
C ASN A 71 -12.31 -3.87 3.06
N ASN A 72 -13.02 -3.57 1.95
CA ASN A 72 -14.42 -3.11 1.94
C ASN A 72 -14.69 -1.87 2.82
N ASP A 73 -13.69 -0.99 2.99
CA ASP A 73 -13.84 0.26 3.74
C ASP A 73 -14.44 1.37 2.87
N ILE A 74 -15.67 1.10 2.41
CA ILE A 74 -16.41 1.98 1.50
C ILE A 74 -16.77 3.30 2.18
N GLU A 75 -17.05 3.28 3.48
CA GLU A 75 -17.39 4.48 4.24
C GLU A 75 -16.26 5.51 4.22
N THR A 76 -15.01 5.06 4.38
CA THR A 76 -13.85 5.97 4.32
C THR A 76 -13.66 6.54 2.92
N LEU A 77 -13.84 5.72 1.88
CA LEU A 77 -13.77 6.17 0.48
C LEU A 77 -14.86 7.20 0.16
N GLU A 78 -16.10 6.96 0.58
CA GLU A 78 -17.22 7.89 0.38
C GLU A 78 -17.00 9.22 1.11
N ARG A 79 -16.54 9.17 2.38
CA ARG A 79 -16.21 10.39 3.13
C ARG A 79 -15.16 11.24 2.44
N HIS A 80 -14.13 10.60 1.86
CA HIS A 80 -13.06 11.31 1.16
C HIS A 80 -13.53 11.93 -0.17
N LEU A 81 -14.43 11.26 -0.91
CA LEU A 81 -14.98 11.78 -2.18
C LEU A 81 -15.97 12.94 -2.01
N HIS A 82 -16.54 13.10 -0.82
CA HIS A 82 -17.53 14.14 -0.51
C HIS A 82 -16.95 15.34 0.26
N HIS A 83 -15.63 15.38 0.43
CA HIS A 83 -14.89 16.45 1.11
C HIS A 83 -14.23 17.40 0.10
#